data_AF-A0A1Q4WCV2-F1
#
_entry.id   AF-A0A1Q4WCV2-F1
#
_cell.length_a   1.000
_cell.length_b   1.000
_cell.length_c   1.000
_cell.angle_alpha   90.00
_cell.angle_beta   90.00
_cell.angle_gamma   90.00
#
_symmetry.space_group_name_H-M   'P 1'
#
loop_
_entity.id
_entity.type
_entity.pdbx_description
1 polymer ?
#
loop_
_entity_poly.entity_id
_entity_poly.type
_entity_poly.pdbx_seq_one_letter_code
_entity_poly.pdbx_strand_id
1 'polypeptide(L)' 'MVYPHGTDRPGVSNLNFTAGQTRANLVVVPVVDGRVTFFNNWGDTHVIADLSGYFTA' A
#
# COMPACT_ATOMS: atom_id res chain seq x y z
N MET A 1 -2.49 1.36 4.07
CA MET A 1 -1.95 0.00 3.84
C MET A 1 -1.94 -0.32 2.35
N VAL A 2 -1.08 -1.24 1.92
CA VAL A 2 -0.94 -1.70 0.53
C VAL A 2 -1.02 -3.23 0.46
N TYR A 3 -1.70 -3.80 -0.55
CA TYR A 3 -1.92 -5.24 -0.69
C TYR A 3 -2.16 -5.62 -2.17
N PRO A 4 -2.12 -6.92 -2.54
CA PRO A 4 -2.34 -7.36 -3.92
C PRO A 4 -3.68 -6.89 -4.49
N HIS A 5 -3.70 -6.63 -5.80
CA HIS A 5 -4.94 -6.31 -6.49
C HIS A 5 -5.86 -7.53 -6.59
N GLY A 6 -7.17 -7.32 -6.43
CA GLY A 6 -8.18 -8.37 -6.57
C GLY A 6 -8.31 -9.34 -5.40
N THR A 7 -7.56 -9.17 -4.31
CA THR A 7 -7.69 -10.01 -3.11
C THR A 7 -8.51 -9.32 -2.03
N ASP A 8 -9.09 -10.11 -1.12
CA ASP A 8 -9.68 -9.56 0.10
C ASP A 8 -8.66 -8.76 0.91
N ARG A 9 -9.13 -7.68 1.54
CA ARG A 9 -8.31 -6.84 2.40
C ARG A 9 -7.76 -7.66 3.57
N PRO A 10 -6.42 -7.72 3.78
CA PRO A 10 -5.85 -8.35 4.97
C PRO A 10 -6.35 -7.73 6.27
N GLY A 11 -6.50 -8.56 7.31
CA GLY A 11 -6.87 -8.10 8.67
C GLY A 11 -5.75 -7.38 9.42
N VAL A 12 -4.62 -7.12 8.77
CA VAL A 12 -3.43 -6.47 9.34
C VAL A 12 -2.96 -5.33 8.44
N SER A 13 -2.29 -4.35 9.05
CA SER A 13 -1.78 -3.14 8.39
C SER A 13 -0.27 -3.17 8.25
N ASN A 14 0.28 -2.67 7.14
CA ASN A 14 1.73 -2.45 6.95
C ASN A 14 2.16 -0.98 7.06
N LEU A 15 1.23 -0.02 7.09
CA LEU A 15 1.55 1.40 7.27
C LEU A 15 0.42 2.05 8.07
N ASN A 16 0.79 2.60 9.23
CA ASN A 16 -0.10 3.25 10.18
C ASN A 16 0.37 4.68 10.43
N PHE A 17 -0.54 5.63 10.35
CA PHE A 17 -0.30 7.04 10.61
C PHE A 17 -1.56 7.67 11.22
N THR A 18 -1.40 8.82 11.85
CA THR A 18 -2.51 9.66 12.31
C THR A 18 -2.52 10.98 11.53
N ALA A 19 -3.64 11.72 11.61
CA ALA A 19 -3.78 13.01 10.94
C ALA A 19 -2.63 13.97 11.31
N GLY A 20 -2.10 14.66 10.29
CA GLY A 20 -0.96 15.58 10.45
C GLY A 20 0.42 14.92 10.30
N GLN A 21 0.49 13.60 10.11
CA GLN A 21 1.76 12.90 9.90
C GLN A 21 2.04 12.63 8.42
N THR A 22 3.31 12.81 8.04
CA THR A 22 3.89 12.24 6.81
C THR A 22 4.80 11.09 7.22
N ARG A 23 4.40 9.84 6.93
CA ARG A 23 5.20 8.64 7.24
C ARG A 23 5.46 7.83 5.98
N ALA A 24 6.73 7.53 5.74
CA ALA A 24 7.16 6.59 4.70
C ALA A 24 7.24 5.16 5.25
N ASN A 25 7.01 4.18 4.37
CA ASN A 25 7.34 2.77 4.60
C ASN A 25 7.66 2.08 3.27
N LEU A 26 8.60 1.15 3.28
CA LEU A 26 8.90 0.27 2.14
C LEU A 26 8.18 -1.07 2.33
N VAL A 27 7.45 -1.51 1.32
CA VAL A 27 6.73 -2.79 1.32
C VAL A 27 7.00 -3.57 0.04
N VAL A 28 7.00 -4.89 0.15
CA VAL A 28 6.98 -5.80 -1.01
C VAL A 28 5.61 -6.46 -1.05
N VAL A 29 4.91 -6.32 -2.17
CA VAL A 29 3.57 -6.87 -2.39
C VAL A 29 3.51 -7.51 -3.78
N PRO A 30 2.83 -8.66 -3.94
CA PRO A 30 2.52 -9.20 -5.26
C PRO A 30 1.78 -8.18 -6.12
N VAL A 31 2.26 -8.01 -7.35
CA VAL A 31 1.58 -7.21 -8.38
C VAL A 31 0.67 -8.14 -9.17
N VAL A 32 -0.61 -7.78 -9.27
CA VAL A 32 -1.62 -8.55 -10.01
C VAL A 32 -2.21 -7.63 -11.07
N ASP A 33 -2.20 -8.05 -12.33
CA ASP A 33 -2.65 -7.25 -13.49
C ASP A 33 -1.99 -5.85 -13.58
N GLY A 34 -0.71 -5.76 -13.19
CA GLY A 34 0.03 -4.50 -13.17
C GLY A 34 -0.41 -3.53 -12.06
N ARG A 35 -1.17 -4.01 -11.06
CA ARG A 35 -1.79 -3.19 -10.01
C ARG A 35 -1.49 -3.70 -8.61
N VAL A 36 -1.58 -2.77 -7.67
CA VAL A 36 -1.67 -3.00 -6.23
C VAL A 36 -2.82 -2.15 -5.68
N THR A 37 -3.37 -2.52 -4.53
CA THR A 37 -4.46 -1.78 -3.90
C THR A 37 -3.96 -1.00 -2.70
N PHE A 38 -4.29 0.29 -2.65
CA PHE A 38 -4.10 1.14 -1.47
C PHE A 38 -5.42 1.26 -0.72
N PHE A 39 -5.35 1.18 0.61
CA PHE A 39 -6.50 1.40 1.47
C PHE A 39 -6.14 2.37 2.60
N ASN A 40 -7.00 3.38 2.76
CA ASN A 40 -7.02 4.30 3.90
C ASN A 40 -8.23 3.97 4.79
N ASN A 41 -8.01 3.85 6.10
CA ASN A 41 -9.05 3.39 7.01
C ASN A 41 -10.12 4.44 7.30
N TRP A 42 -9.75 5.73 7.28
CA TRP A 42 -10.66 6.81 7.61
C TRP A 42 -10.21 8.14 7.03
N GLY A 43 -11.18 8.97 6.64
CA GLY A 43 -10.95 10.29 6.04
C GLY A 43 -10.25 10.23 4.69
N ASP A 44 -9.76 11.40 4.26
CA ASP A 44 -8.99 11.56 3.03
C ASP A 44 -7.50 11.70 3.35
N THR A 45 -6.65 11.26 2.43
CA THR A 45 -5.20 11.37 2.57
C THR A 45 -4.52 11.47 1.20
N HIS A 46 -3.34 12.07 1.18
CA HIS A 46 -2.48 12.05 0.01
C HIS A 46 -1.61 10.78 0.03
N VAL A 47 -1.41 10.17 -1.13
CA VAL A 47 -0.52 9.03 -1.30
C VAL A 47 0.57 9.40 -2.30
N ILE A 48 1.81 9.17 -1.92
CA ILE A 48 2.98 9.19 -2.80
C ILE A 48 3.55 7.76 -2.79
N ALA A 49 3.84 7.21 -3.97
CA ALA A 49 4.35 5.87 -4.12
C ALA A 49 5.53 5.86 -5.10
N ASP A 50 6.67 5.37 -4.62
CA ASP A 50 7.88 5.15 -5.40
C ASP A 50 8.12 3.65 -5.59
N LEU A 51 8.46 3.25 -6.81
CA LEU A 51 8.82 1.86 -7.12
C LEU A 51 10.35 1.70 -7.11
N SER A 52 10.88 1.05 -6.07
CA SER A 52 12.32 0.74 -6.02
C SER A 52 12.74 -0.39 -6.97
N GLY A 53 11.81 -1.28 -7.34
CA GLY A 53 12.04 -2.40 -8.24
C GLY A 53 10.93 -3.45 -8.15
N TYR A 54 10.99 -4.46 -9.00
CA TYR A 54 10.06 -5.61 -8.99
C TYR A 54 10.82 -6.89 -9.35
N PHE A 55 10.33 -8.02 -8.84
CA PHE A 55 10.85 -9.34 -9.17
C PHE A 55 10.09 -9.88 -10.39
N THR A 56 10.82 -10.49 -11.33
CA THR A 56 10.27 -11.25 -12.45
C THR A 56 10.80 -12.67 -12.43
N ALA A 57 10.13 -13.56 -13.17
CA ALA A 57 10.70 -14.85 -13.55
C ALA A 57 11.79 -14.69 -14.61
#